data_AF-A0A9D2IUY0-F1
#
_entry.id   AF-A0A9D2IUY0-F1
#
_cell.length_a   1.000
_cell.length_b   1.000
_cell.length_c   1.000
_cell.angle_alpha   90.00
_cell.angle_beta   90.00
_cell.angle_gamma   90.00
#
_symmetry.space_group_name_H-M   'P 1'
#
loop_
_entity.id
_entity.type
_entity.pdbx_description
1 polymer ?
#
loop_
_entity_poly.entity_id
_entity_poly.type
_entity_poly.pdbx_seq_one_letter_code
_entity_poly.pdbx_strand_id
1 'polypeptide(L)'
;MEEEASKEVTEFLTQLVRLNGTMQQLFATGNVALFTEMNAAIKQMHAVQHGSKDKVLEALDPECAVIYENFDMIIKILRTTEDGVIDAGAQKAINKFLHNIDEAVVNIAGAVGLV
;
A
#
# COMPACT_ATOMS: atom_id res chain seq x y z
N MET A 1 -25.19 1.47 18.92
CA MET A 1 -25.37 1.96 17.54
C MET A 1 -24.10 1.56 16.82
N GLU A 2 -24.18 0.61 15.88
CA GLU A 2 -23.08 0.39 14.95
C GLU A 2 -22.98 1.67 14.11
N GLU A 3 -21.90 2.43 14.26
CA GLU A 3 -21.60 3.53 13.34
C GLU A 3 -21.28 2.88 11.99
N GLU A 4 -22.17 3.03 11.01
CA GLU A 4 -21.85 2.68 9.63
C GLU A 4 -20.57 3.42 9.24
N ALA A 5 -19.59 2.67 8.70
CA ALA A 5 -18.36 3.25 8.21
C ALA A 5 -18.69 4.36 7.20
N SER A 6 -18.01 5.50 7.32
CA SER A 6 -18.21 6.59 6.38
C SER A 6 -17.92 6.13 4.95
N LYS A 7 -18.49 6.83 3.97
CA LYS A 7 -18.23 6.55 2.56
C LYS A 7 -16.72 6.59 2.25
N GLU A 8 -16.00 7.54 2.85
CA GLU A 8 -14.55 7.69 2.72
C GLU A 8 -13.82 6.47 3.29
N VAL A 9 -14.19 6.01 4.49
CA VAL A 9 -13.61 4.79 5.08
C VAL A 9 -13.87 3.57 4.19
N THR A 10 -15.09 3.43 3.66
CA THR A 10 -15.44 2.32 2.77
C THR A 10 -14.62 2.34 1.48
N GLU A 11 -14.45 3.52 0.86
CA GLU A 11 -13.63 3.69 -0.34
C GLU A 11 -12.15 3.39 -0.06
N PHE A 12 -11.62 3.87 1.06
CA PHE A 12 -10.25 3.58 1.50
C PHE A 12 -10.03 2.07 1.69
N LEU A 13 -10.90 1.39 2.44
CA LEU A 13 -10.80 -0.05 2.69
C LEU A 13 -10.93 -0.87 1.41
N THR A 14 -11.75 -0.43 0.45
CA THR A 14 -11.84 -1.07 -0.87
C THR A 14 -10.48 -1.03 -1.58
N GLN A 15 -9.76 0.08 -1.52
CA GLN A 15 -8.43 0.18 -2.13
C GLN A 15 -7.37 -0.59 -1.33
N LEU A 16 -7.47 -0.65 0.00
CA LEU A 16 -6.60 -1.46 0.85
C LEU A 16 -6.72 -2.96 0.50
N VAL A 17 -7.95 -3.47 0.33
CA VAL A 17 -8.19 -4.86 -0.10
C VAL A 17 -7.62 -5.11 -1.50
N ARG A 18 -7.79 -4.16 -2.42
CA ARG A 18 -7.20 -4.23 -3.76
C ARG A 18 -5.67 -4.25 -3.72
N LEU A 19 -5.04 -3.43 -2.88
CA LEU A 19 -3.60 -3.42 -2.67
C LEU A 19 -3.12 -4.78 -2.15
N ASN A 20 -3.77 -5.30 -1.10
CA ASN A 20 -3.44 -6.61 -0.52
C ASN A 20 -3.53 -7.74 -1.56
N GLY A 21 -4.63 -7.81 -2.30
CA GLY A 21 -4.80 -8.82 -3.36
C GLY A 21 -3.74 -8.71 -4.46
N THR A 22 -3.36 -7.48 -4.82
CA THR A 22 -2.29 -7.24 -5.81
C THR A 22 -0.92 -7.66 -5.28
N MET A 23 -0.63 -7.40 -4.01
CA MET A 23 0.60 -7.85 -3.34
C MET A 23 0.69 -9.37 -3.27
N GLN A 24 -0.40 -10.04 -2.91
CA GLN A 24 -0.46 -11.50 -2.92
C GLN A 24 -0.12 -12.07 -4.30
N GLN A 25 -0.67 -11.48 -5.37
CA GLN A 25 -0.35 -11.88 -6.74
C GLN A 25 1.11 -11.58 -7.12
N LEU A 26 1.65 -10.45 -6.69
CA LEU A 26 3.05 -10.08 -6.91
C LEU A 26 3.98 -11.09 -6.25
N PHE A 27 3.73 -11.45 -4.98
CA PHE A 27 4.53 -12.44 -4.26
C PHE A 27 4.41 -13.84 -4.85
N ALA A 28 3.23 -14.22 -5.35
CA ALA A 28 3.03 -15.54 -5.96
C ALA A 28 3.69 -15.68 -7.34
N THR A 29 3.74 -14.60 -8.13
CA THR A 29 4.12 -14.67 -9.56
C THR A 29 5.44 -13.99 -9.88
N GLY A 30 5.92 -13.08 -9.03
CA GLY A 30 7.05 -12.19 -9.33
C GLY A 30 6.74 -11.19 -10.46
N ASN A 31 5.48 -11.03 -10.88
CA ASN A 31 5.13 -10.18 -12.01
C ASN A 31 5.20 -8.70 -11.64
N VAL A 32 6.32 -8.05 -11.99
CA VAL A 32 6.57 -6.62 -11.73
C VAL A 32 5.57 -5.67 -12.40
N ALA A 33 4.82 -6.11 -13.42
CA ALA A 33 3.75 -5.29 -14.00
C ALA A 33 2.64 -4.94 -12.99
N LEU A 34 2.51 -5.74 -11.91
CA LEU A 34 1.57 -5.49 -10.83
C LEU A 34 1.91 -4.22 -10.03
N PHE A 35 3.13 -3.68 -10.13
CA PHE A 35 3.46 -2.38 -9.52
C PHE A 35 2.58 -1.24 -10.07
N THR A 36 2.12 -1.31 -11.32
CA THR A 36 1.18 -0.32 -11.86
C THR A 36 -0.16 -0.35 -11.13
N GLU A 37 -0.66 -1.54 -10.83
CA GLU A 37 -1.93 -1.74 -10.12
C GLU A 37 -1.81 -1.33 -8.64
N MET A 38 -0.70 -1.70 -7.99
CA MET A 38 -0.40 -1.25 -6.63
C MET A 38 -0.37 0.27 -6.54
N ASN A 39 0.32 0.94 -7.47
CA ASN A 39 0.40 2.40 -7.53
C ASN A 39 -0.99 3.04 -7.69
N ALA A 40 -1.86 2.44 -8.50
CA ALA A 40 -3.21 2.93 -8.69
C ALA A 40 -4.02 2.86 -7.39
N ALA A 41 -3.98 1.72 -6.69
CA ALA A 41 -4.65 1.56 -5.40
C ALA A 41 -4.12 2.55 -4.35
N ILE A 42 -2.78 2.66 -4.22
CA ILE A 42 -2.12 3.54 -3.26
C ILE A 42 -2.47 5.02 -3.50
N LYS A 43 -2.50 5.46 -4.75
CA LYS A 43 -2.92 6.84 -5.08
C LYS A 43 -4.37 7.12 -4.69
N GLN A 44 -5.26 6.14 -4.85
CA GLN A 44 -6.65 6.29 -4.43
C GLN A 44 -6.78 6.29 -2.91
N MET A 45 -6.04 5.42 -2.21
CA MET A 45 -5.95 5.47 -0.73
C MET A 45 -5.51 6.85 -0.24
N HIS A 46 -4.41 7.37 -0.80
CA HIS A 46 -3.92 8.71 -0.44
C HIS A 46 -4.95 9.79 -0.77
N ALA A 47 -5.60 9.74 -1.94
CA ALA A 47 -6.60 10.75 -2.32
C ALA A 47 -7.81 10.80 -1.36
N VAL A 48 -8.22 9.65 -0.82
CA VAL A 48 -9.34 9.55 0.12
C VAL A 48 -8.92 9.96 1.53
N GLN A 49 -7.75 9.53 2.00
CA GLN A 49 -7.27 9.83 3.34
C GLN A 49 -6.75 11.27 3.48
N HIS A 50 -6.08 11.80 2.46
CA HIS A 50 -5.41 13.10 2.54
C HIS A 50 -6.38 14.26 2.73
N GLY A 51 -6.36 14.86 3.91
CA GLY A 51 -7.24 15.97 4.27
C GLY A 51 -8.65 15.56 4.70
N SER A 52 -8.91 14.25 4.84
CA SER A 52 -10.13 13.78 5.50
C SER A 52 -10.15 14.21 6.97
N LYS A 53 -11.35 14.41 7.51
CA LYS A 53 -11.59 14.67 8.94
C LYS A 53 -12.21 13.46 9.65
N ASP A 54 -12.27 12.33 8.95
CA ASP A 54 -12.73 11.08 9.52
C ASP A 54 -11.67 10.58 10.51
N LYS A 55 -12.09 10.39 11.77
CA LYS A 55 -11.19 9.99 12.87
C LYS A 55 -10.58 8.61 12.66
N VAL A 56 -11.27 7.72 11.94
CA VAL A 56 -10.73 6.41 11.59
C VAL A 56 -9.58 6.62 10.62
N LEU A 57 -9.77 7.40 9.55
CA LEU A 57 -8.72 7.67 8.58
C LEU A 57 -7.52 8.40 9.20
N GLU A 58 -7.76 9.41 10.05
CA GLU A 58 -6.70 10.12 10.79
C GLU A 58 -5.89 9.18 11.70
N ALA A 59 -6.56 8.21 12.35
CA ALA A 59 -5.87 7.22 13.18
C ALA A 59 -4.99 6.26 12.37
N LEU A 60 -5.27 6.09 11.08
CA LEU A 60 -4.51 5.23 10.17
C LEU A 60 -3.33 5.97 9.50
N ASP A 61 -3.18 7.28 9.69
CA ASP A 61 -2.12 8.10 9.08
C ASP A 61 -0.70 7.51 9.23
N PRO A 62 -0.28 7.00 10.40
CA PRO A 62 1.06 6.44 10.56
C PRO A 62 1.31 5.24 9.64
N GLU A 63 0.34 4.33 9.53
CA GLU A 63 0.46 3.14 8.68
C GLU A 63 0.32 3.48 7.19
N CYS A 64 -0.54 4.45 6.86
CA CYS A 64 -0.63 5.00 5.51
C CYS A 64 0.72 5.57 5.06
N ALA A 65 1.42 6.31 5.93
CA ALA A 65 2.75 6.85 5.62
C ALA A 65 3.76 5.74 5.32
N VAL A 66 3.73 4.63 6.09
CA VAL A 66 4.57 3.46 5.80
C VAL A 66 4.29 2.94 4.39
N ILE A 67 3.02 2.75 4.01
CA ILE A 67 2.67 2.29 2.66
C ILE A 67 3.20 3.25 1.58
N TYR A 68 2.93 4.53 1.72
CA TYR A 68 3.23 5.53 0.69
C TYR A 68 4.72 5.73 0.51
N GLU A 69 5.47 5.91 1.60
CA GLU A 69 6.91 6.16 1.55
C GLU A 69 7.67 4.94 1.04
N ASN A 70 7.31 3.73 1.48
CA ASN A 70 7.98 2.51 1.01
C ASN A 70 7.69 2.26 -0.47
N PHE A 71 6.47 2.52 -0.93
CA PHE A 71 6.15 2.38 -2.35
C PHE A 71 6.87 3.42 -3.22
N ASP A 72 6.98 4.68 -2.75
CA ASP A 72 7.79 5.70 -3.42
C ASP A 72 9.26 5.29 -3.51
N MET A 73 9.81 4.63 -2.50
CA MET A 73 11.18 4.11 -2.54
C MET A 73 11.35 2.97 -3.55
N ILE A 74 10.36 2.08 -3.70
CA ILE A 74 10.34 1.07 -4.77
C ILE A 74 10.38 1.77 -6.14
N ILE A 75 9.51 2.76 -6.37
CA ILE A 75 9.47 3.50 -7.64
C ILE A 75 10.80 4.21 -7.92
N LYS A 76 11.44 4.80 -6.90
CA LYS A 76 12.77 5.41 -7.05
C LYS A 76 13.81 4.38 -7.48
N ILE A 77 13.85 3.21 -6.83
CA ILE A 77 14.78 2.12 -7.23
C ILE A 77 14.54 1.72 -8.68
N LEU A 78 13.30 1.43 -9.06
CA LEU A 78 12.93 1.01 -10.42
C LEU A 78 13.27 2.05 -11.49
N ARG A 79 13.29 3.34 -11.13
CA ARG A 79 13.72 4.43 -12.04
C ARG A 79 15.24 4.55 -12.14
N THR A 80 15.98 4.14 -11.11
CA THR A 80 17.45 4.25 -11.05
C THR A 80 18.18 3.01 -11.56
N THR A 81 17.49 1.90 -11.79
CA THR A 81 18.08 0.72 -12.46
C THR A 81 18.28 1.05 -13.94
N GLU A 82 19.48 1.55 -14.26
CA GLU A 82 19.96 1.71 -15.64
C GLU A 82 19.79 0.37 -16.37
N ASP A 83 19.22 0.40 -17.58
CA ASP A 83 18.94 -0.77 -18.44
C ASP A 83 17.81 -1.72 -17.99
N GLY A 84 17.04 -1.39 -16.95
CA GLY A 84 15.92 -2.22 -16.49
C GLY A 84 16.34 -3.53 -15.82
N VAL A 85 17.63 -3.66 -15.48
CA VAL A 85 18.16 -4.80 -14.74
C VAL A 85 18.14 -4.47 -13.25
N ILE A 86 17.37 -5.25 -12.49
CA ILE A 86 17.33 -5.16 -11.03
C ILE A 86 18.48 -6.02 -10.48
N ASP A 87 19.51 -5.38 -9.93
CA ASP A 87 20.61 -6.10 -9.26
C ASP A 87 20.16 -6.71 -7.91
N ALA A 88 21.01 -7.54 -7.31
CA ALA A 88 20.70 -8.22 -6.06
C ALA A 88 20.49 -7.26 -4.86
N GLY A 89 21.18 -6.11 -4.86
CA GLY A 89 21.02 -5.08 -3.83
C GLY A 89 19.68 -4.36 -3.97
N ALA A 90 19.32 -3.96 -5.19
CA ALA A 90 18.04 -3.38 -5.54
C ALA A 90 16.88 -4.34 -5.24
N GLN A 91 17.01 -5.62 -5.61
CA GLN A 91 16.01 -6.64 -5.29
C GLN A 91 15.81 -6.80 -3.78
N LYS A 92 16.92 -6.85 -3.01
CA LYS A 92 16.86 -6.94 -1.54
C LYS A 92 16.16 -5.73 -0.93
N ALA A 93 16.42 -4.52 -1.44
CA ALA A 93 15.76 -3.31 -0.99
C ALA A 93 14.27 -3.30 -1.34
N ILE A 94 13.89 -3.67 -2.57
CA ILE A 94 12.49 -3.81 -3.00
C ILE A 94 11.75 -4.79 -2.09
N ASN A 95 12.32 -5.96 -1.81
CA ASN A 95 11.71 -6.96 -0.94
C ASN A 95 11.48 -6.41 0.49
N LYS A 96 12.44 -5.65 1.02
CA LYS A 96 12.28 -4.99 2.33
C LYS A 96 11.12 -4.00 2.33
N PHE A 97 11.03 -3.16 1.29
CA PHE A 97 9.94 -2.18 1.19
C PHE A 97 8.58 -2.85 0.98
N LEU A 98 8.51 -3.91 0.18
CA LEU A 98 7.30 -4.71 0.02
C LEU A 98 6.85 -5.35 1.33
N HIS A 99 7.79 -5.84 2.15
CA HIS A 99 7.48 -6.39 3.46
C HIS A 99 6.95 -5.33 4.44
N ASN A 100 7.55 -4.13 4.46
CA ASN A 100 7.04 -3.02 5.28
C ASN A 100 5.61 -2.62 4.87
N ILE A 101 5.30 -2.62 3.57
CA ILE A 101 3.94 -2.34 3.08
C ILE A 101 2.98 -3.44 3.55
N ASP A 102 3.39 -4.70 3.49
CA ASP A 102 2.58 -5.85 3.90
C ASP A 102 2.22 -5.76 5.39
N GLU A 103 3.20 -5.47 6.25
CA GLU A 103 2.98 -5.27 7.68
C GLU A 103 2.01 -4.11 7.95
N ALA A 104 2.17 -2.98 7.26
CA ALA A 104 1.27 -1.84 7.41
C ALA A 104 -0.17 -2.16 6.97
N VAL A 105 -0.34 -2.91 5.87
CA VAL A 105 -1.65 -3.38 5.41
C VAL A 105 -2.32 -4.27 6.47
N VAL A 106 -1.56 -5.18 7.08
CA VAL A 106 -2.07 -6.04 8.16
C VAL A 106 -2.43 -5.23 9.40
N ASN A 107 -1.61 -4.27 9.80
CA ASN A 107 -1.88 -3.39 10.94
C ASN A 107 -3.15 -2.57 10.75
N ILE A 108 -3.35 -1.99 9.56
CA ILE A 108 -4.58 -1.27 9.21
C ILE A 108 -5.77 -2.22 9.26
N ALA A 109 -5.66 -3.41 8.68
CA ALA A 109 -6.73 -4.39 8.66
C ALA A 109 -7.14 -4.83 10.08
N GLY A 110 -6.18 -5.00 10.99
CA GLY A 110 -6.45 -5.28 12.41
C GLY A 110 -7.09 -4.10 13.13
N ALA A 111 -6.65 -2.86 12.86
CA ALA A 111 -7.22 -1.65 13.46
C ALA A 111 -8.69 -1.41 13.06
N VAL A 112 -9.09 -1.84 11.86
CA VAL A 112 -10.46 -1.70 11.36
C VAL A 112 -11.30 -2.98 11.48
N GLY A 113 -10.78 -4.02 12.13
CA GLY A 113 -11.52 -5.26 12.42
C GLY A 113 -11.77 -6.17 11.20
N LEU A 114 -10.91 -6.13 10.19
CA LEU A 114 -10.97 -6.99 9.01
C LEU A 114 -10.25 -8.34 9.20
N VAL A 115 -9.51 -8.50 10.30
CA VAL A 115 -8.77 -9.71 10.71
C VAL A 115 -8.82 -9.92 12.21
#